data_AF-A0AAW2UMW9-F1
#
_entry.id   AF-A0AAW2UMW9-F1
#
_cell.length_a   1.000
_cell.length_b   1.000
_cell.length_c   1.000
_cell.angle_alpha   90.00
_cell.angle_beta   90.00
_cell.angle_gamma   90.00
#
_symmetry.space_group_name_H-M   'P 1'
#
loop_
_entity.id
_entity.type
_entity.pdbx_description
1 polymer ?
#
loop_
_entity_poly.entity_id
_entity_poly.type
_entity_poly.pdbx_seq_one_letter_code
_entity_poly.pdbx_strand_id
1 'polypeptide(L)'
;MDLSICLASAYTQSNKDEEGKDFRFYFDFEHLKEVSPIVEEGDFLKDWKRWDKNHKTKIPVRKVASYKVTPMQLRKDKSTIMWRQFDAPEPENYWYRVCEGPAAKYIESRGKLFGNQRD
;
A
#
# COMPACT_ATOMS: atom_id res chain seq x y z
N MET A 1 -7.89 1.88 14.40
CA MET A 1 -6.74 1.56 13.53
C MET A 1 -5.83 0.56 14.21
N ASP A 2 -5.68 -0.61 13.59
CA ASP A 2 -4.62 -1.55 13.94
C ASP A 2 -3.28 -0.97 13.48
N LEU A 3 -2.34 -0.86 14.41
CA LEU A 3 -0.99 -0.33 14.17
C LEU A 3 0.05 -1.44 14.22
N SER A 4 -0.38 -2.70 14.34
CA SER A 4 0.49 -3.86 14.21
C SER A 4 0.95 -3.99 12.76
N ILE A 5 2.26 -4.09 12.56
CA ILE A 5 2.87 -4.38 11.28
C ILE A 5 3.82 -5.57 11.38
N CYS A 6 3.98 -6.25 10.25
CA CYS A 6 5.06 -7.19 10.05
C CYS A 6 6.27 -6.43 9.50
N LEU A 7 7.35 -6.34 10.29
CA LEU A 7 8.59 -5.73 9.85
C LEU A 7 9.39 -6.76 9.04
N ALA A 8 9.70 -6.42 7.79
CA ALA A 8 10.45 -7.30 6.91
C ALA A 8 11.88 -7.56 7.42
N SER A 9 12.35 -8.78 7.20
CA SER A 9 13.68 -9.31 7.56
C SER A 9 14.85 -8.43 7.14
N ALA A 10 14.72 -7.70 6.02
CA ALA A 10 15.73 -6.77 5.55
C ALA A 10 16.01 -5.62 6.54
N TYR A 11 15.08 -5.34 7.45
CA TYR A 11 15.17 -4.27 8.46
C TYR A 11 15.36 -4.81 9.89
N THR A 12 15.54 -6.13 10.07
CA THR A 12 15.72 -6.75 11.37
C THR A 12 17.14 -7.26 11.55
N GLN A 13 17.69 -7.14 12.76
CA GLN A 13 19.03 -7.70 13.07
C GLN A 13 19.03 -9.23 13.04
N SER A 14 17.86 -9.83 13.25
CA SER A 14 17.65 -11.28 13.22
C SER A 14 17.62 -11.86 11.80
N ASN A 15 17.57 -11.02 10.75
CA ASN A 15 17.31 -11.39 9.36
C ASN A 15 16.05 -12.26 9.19
N LYS A 16 15.04 -12.02 10.04
CA LYS A 16 13.74 -12.70 10.01
C LYS A 16 12.62 -11.68 10.08
N ASP A 17 11.49 -11.98 9.46
CA ASP A 17 10.30 -11.14 9.55
C ASP A 17 9.80 -11.14 11.00
N GLU A 18 9.49 -9.96 11.53
CA GLU A 18 9.03 -9.79 12.91
C GLU A 18 7.61 -9.23 12.95
N GLU A 19 6.67 -10.05 13.42
CA GLU A 19 5.25 -9.70 13.55
C GLU A 19 4.97 -8.90 14.84
N GLY A 20 3.87 -8.15 14.86
CA GLY A 20 3.40 -7.45 16.07
C GLY A 20 4.17 -6.17 16.39
N LYS A 21 4.95 -5.64 15.43
CA LYS A 21 5.67 -4.39 15.61
C LYS A 21 4.71 -3.22 15.53
N ASP A 22 4.90 -2.22 16.37
CA ASP A 22 4.06 -1.03 16.32
C ASP A 22 4.56 -0.07 15.23
N PHE A 23 3.68 0.21 14.26
CA PHE A 23 3.90 1.11 13.13
C PHE A 23 4.49 2.47 13.55
N ARG A 24 4.09 2.99 14.71
CA ARG A 24 4.49 4.32 15.20
C ARG A 24 5.97 4.43 15.52
N PHE A 25 6.67 3.31 15.70
CA PHE A 25 8.12 3.32 15.84
C PHE A 25 8.86 3.53 14.52
N TYR A 26 8.19 3.33 13.39
CA TYR A 26 8.79 3.39 12.05
C TYR A 26 8.27 4.57 11.23
N PHE A 27 7.06 5.04 11.54
CA PHE A 27 6.42 6.14 10.85
C PHE A 27 5.79 7.10 11.84
N ASP A 28 6.03 8.40 11.63
CA ASP A 28 5.33 9.45 12.35
C ASP A 28 3.88 9.51 11.89
N PHE A 29 3.04 8.77 12.59
CA PHE A 29 1.63 8.64 12.28
C PHE A 29 0.85 9.94 12.49
N GLU A 30 1.27 10.78 13.44
CA GLU A 30 0.62 12.07 13.68
C GLU A 30 0.94 13.04 12.55
N HIS A 31 2.20 13.10 12.11
CA HIS A 31 2.56 13.87 10.91
C HIS A 31 1.83 13.34 9.67
N LEU A 32 1.68 12.02 9.52
CA LEU A 32 0.97 11.43 8.37
C LEU A 32 -0.51 11.87 8.32
N LYS A 33 -1.18 11.96 9.46
CA LYS A 33 -2.56 12.46 9.56
C LYS A 33 -2.67 13.94 9.21
N GLU A 34 -1.66 14.74 9.56
CA GLU A 34 -1.64 16.17 9.23
C GLU A 34 -1.47 16.41 7.73
N VAL A 35 -0.61 15.62 7.09
CA VAL A 35 -0.27 15.83 5.67
C VAL A 35 -1.21 15.11 4.71
N SER A 36 -1.95 14.10 5.16
CA SER A 36 -2.87 13.34 4.31
C SER A 36 -4.11 12.85 5.09
N PRO A 37 -5.31 12.89 4.50
CA PRO A 37 -6.46 12.17 5.03
C PRO A 37 -6.17 10.67 5.08
N ILE A 38 -6.30 10.06 6.25
CA ILE A 38 -6.19 8.61 6.46
C ILE A 38 -7.55 8.10 6.94
N VAL A 39 -7.99 6.97 6.42
CA VAL A 39 -9.22 6.30 6.81
C VAL A 39 -8.94 4.84 7.12
N GLU A 40 -9.61 4.29 8.13
CA GLU A 40 -9.52 2.87 8.45
C GLU A 40 -10.18 2.04 7.33
N GLU A 41 -9.63 0.85 7.04
CA GLU A 41 -10.17 -0.02 5.98
C GLU A 41 -11.66 -0.31 6.16
N GLY A 42 -12.10 -0.62 7.38
CA GLY A 42 -13.50 -0.92 7.69
C GLY A 42 -14.44 0.25 7.40
N ASP A 43 -14.03 1.46 7.79
CA ASP A 43 -14.79 2.68 7.53
C ASP A 43 -14.83 3.02 6.04
N PHE A 44 -13.67 2.90 5.36
CA PHE A 44 -13.59 3.07 3.91
C PHE A 44 -14.53 2.11 3.18
N LEU A 45 -14.52 0.82 3.54
CA LEU A 45 -15.37 -0.19 2.91
C LEU A 45 -16.86 0.08 3.15
N LYS A 46 -17.23 0.54 4.34
CA LYS A 46 -18.60 0.90 4.69
C LYS A 46 -19.07 2.10 3.88
N ASP A 47 -18.26 3.16 3.83
CA ASP A 47 -18.57 4.37 3.08
C ASP A 47 -18.59 4.13 1.58
N TRP A 48 -17.64 3.34 1.06
CA TRP A 48 -17.62 2.90 -0.33
C TRP A 48 -18.90 2.15 -0.70
N LYS A 49 -19.33 1.17 0.12
CA LYS A 49 -20.58 0.43 -0.12
C LYS A 49 -21.80 1.34 -0.13
N ARG A 50 -21.86 2.30 0.79
CA ARG A 50 -22.95 3.28 0.86
C ARG A 50 -22.95 4.20 -0.35
N TRP A 51 -21.78 4.71 -0.72
CA TRP A 51 -21.57 5.55 -1.89
C TRP A 51 -22.00 4.79 -3.15
N ASP A 52 -21.47 3.59 -3.37
CA ASP A 52 -21.76 2.79 -4.55
C ASP A 52 -23.27 2.51 -4.66
N LYS A 53 -23.93 2.10 -3.57
CA LYS A 53 -25.38 1.84 -3.56
C LYS A 53 -26.21 3.05 -3.99
N ASN A 54 -25.81 4.25 -3.60
CA ASN A 54 -26.59 5.48 -3.83
C ASN A 54 -26.30 6.14 -5.18
N HIS A 55 -25.24 5.74 -5.89
CA HIS A 55 -24.86 6.32 -7.17
C HIS A 55 -25.38 5.49 -8.35
N LYS A 56 -26.10 6.14 -9.26
CA LYS A 56 -26.63 5.52 -10.48
C LYS A 56 -25.51 5.12 -11.45
N THR A 57 -24.50 5.98 -11.57
CA THR A 57 -23.30 5.71 -12.38
C THR A 57 -22.28 5.00 -11.51
N LYS A 58 -21.97 3.75 -11.86
CA LYS A 58 -20.97 2.95 -11.16
C LYS A 58 -19.58 3.33 -11.64
N ILE A 59 -18.63 3.44 -10.72
CA ILE A 59 -17.21 3.48 -11.08
C ILE A 59 -16.78 2.06 -11.43
N PRO A 60 -16.25 1.80 -12.63
CA PRO A 60 -15.79 0.46 -12.99
C PRO A 60 -14.61 0.06 -12.11
N VAL A 61 -14.76 -1.04 -11.37
CA VAL A 61 -13.73 -1.59 -10.49
C VAL A 61 -13.28 -2.96 -11.00
N ARG A 62 -11.97 -3.13 -11.20
CA ARG A 62 -11.35 -4.42 -11.52
C ARG A 62 -10.72 -5.01 -10.27
N LYS A 63 -11.24 -6.14 -9.80
CA LYS A 63 -10.60 -6.93 -8.74
C LYS A 63 -9.49 -7.81 -9.32
N VAL A 64 -8.30 -7.72 -8.72
CA VAL A 64 -7.11 -8.49 -9.07
C VAL A 64 -6.73 -9.31 -7.84
N ALA A 65 -7.13 -10.57 -7.83
CA ALA A 65 -7.00 -11.45 -6.67
C ALA A 65 -5.65 -12.19 -6.59
N SER A 66 -4.85 -12.17 -7.67
CA SER A 66 -3.61 -12.94 -7.75
C SER A 66 -2.43 -12.05 -8.08
N TYR A 67 -1.34 -12.25 -7.33
CA TYR A 67 -0.04 -11.61 -7.56
C TYR A 67 0.57 -12.00 -8.93
N LYS A 68 0.08 -13.07 -9.56
CA LYS A 68 0.52 -13.53 -10.89
C LYS A 68 0.04 -12.63 -12.03
N VAL A 69 -0.95 -11.77 -11.79
CA VAL A 69 -1.43 -10.83 -12.81
C VAL A 69 -0.43 -9.69 -12.92
N THR A 70 0.18 -9.52 -14.10
CA THR A 70 1.21 -8.49 -14.31
C THR A 70 0.59 -7.16 -14.75
N PRO A 71 1.28 -6.02 -14.53
CA PRO A 71 0.84 -4.73 -15.05
C PRO A 71 0.57 -4.74 -16.57
N MET A 72 1.38 -5.47 -17.34
CA MET A 72 1.23 -5.60 -18.80
C MET A 72 -0.08 -6.27 -19.21
N GLN A 73 -0.57 -7.22 -18.42
CA GLN A 73 -1.86 -7.87 -18.66
C GLN A 73 -3.03 -6.92 -18.40
N LEU A 74 -2.86 -5.92 -17.52
CA LEU A 74 -3.87 -4.91 -17.20
C LEU A 74 -3.80 -3.67 -18.10
N ARG A 75 -2.82 -3.55 -18.98
CA ARG A 75 -2.61 -2.35 -19.83
C ARG A 75 -3.82 -1.95 -20.66
N LYS A 76 -4.65 -2.91 -21.09
CA LYS A 76 -5.84 -2.67 -21.92
C LYS A 76 -7.14 -2.55 -21.10
N ASP A 77 -7.05 -2.70 -19.79
CA ASP A 77 -8.20 -2.60 -18.90
C ASP A 77 -8.65 -1.15 -18.79
N LYS A 78 -9.97 -0.93 -18.80
CA LYS A 78 -10.60 0.41 -18.78
C LYS A 78 -11.20 0.74 -17.42
N SER A 79 -11.03 -0.13 -16.42
CA SER A 79 -11.51 0.13 -15.07
C SER A 79 -10.80 1.32 -14.46
N THR A 80 -11.57 2.22 -13.87
CA THR A 80 -11.04 3.40 -13.16
C THR A 80 -10.31 2.99 -11.90
N ILE A 81 -10.80 1.96 -11.20
CA ILE A 81 -10.21 1.47 -9.95
C ILE A 81 -9.69 0.05 -10.16
N MET A 82 -8.45 -0.17 -9.76
CA MET A 82 -7.82 -1.48 -9.67
C MET A 82 -7.77 -1.89 -8.20
N TRP A 83 -8.58 -2.86 -7.79
CA TRP A 83 -8.64 -3.37 -6.43
C TRP A 83 -7.80 -4.63 -6.30
N ARG A 84 -6.69 -4.57 -5.57
CA ARG A 84 -5.85 -5.74 -5.30
C ARG A 84 -6.17 -6.30 -3.93
N GLN A 85 -6.41 -7.60 -3.86
CA GLN A 85 -6.63 -8.33 -2.63
C GLN A 85 -5.89 -9.65 -2.77
N PHE A 86 -4.97 -9.93 -1.86
CA PHE A 86 -4.16 -11.15 -1.90
C PHE A 86 -4.48 -11.98 -0.66
N ASP A 87 -4.95 -13.21 -0.88
CA ASP A 87 -5.41 -14.10 0.20
C ASP A 87 -4.27 -14.90 0.85
N ALA A 88 -3.01 -14.70 0.40
CA ALA A 88 -1.82 -15.39 0.90
C ALA A 88 -0.58 -14.49 0.87
N PRO A 89 0.44 -14.74 1.73
CA PRO A 89 1.74 -14.09 1.64
C PRO A 89 2.33 -14.27 0.23
N GLU A 90 2.95 -13.23 -0.30
CA GLU A 90 3.41 -13.19 -1.69
C GLU A 90 4.89 -13.64 -1.81
N PRO A 91 5.21 -14.90 -2.15
CA PRO A 91 6.51 -15.21 -2.72
C PRO A 91 6.59 -14.59 -4.13
N GLU A 92 7.66 -13.84 -4.44
CA GLU A 92 7.93 -13.28 -5.78
C GLU A 92 7.04 -12.06 -6.21
N ASN A 93 6.89 -11.06 -5.33
CA ASN A 93 6.02 -9.90 -5.57
C ASN A 93 6.51 -8.95 -6.70
N TYR A 94 5.90 -9.02 -7.89
CA TYR A 94 6.15 -8.10 -9.02
C TYR A 94 5.58 -6.68 -8.80
N TRP A 95 4.63 -6.51 -7.87
CA TRP A 95 3.93 -5.26 -7.55
C TRP A 95 4.59 -4.46 -6.44
N TYR A 96 5.54 -5.03 -5.69
CA TYR A 96 6.36 -4.33 -4.70
C TYR A 96 7.67 -3.79 -5.28
N ARG A 97 8.06 -4.26 -6.48
CA ARG A 97 9.24 -3.76 -7.19
C ARG A 97 9.04 -2.41 -7.90
N VAL A 98 7.96 -1.69 -7.60
CA VAL A 98 7.74 -0.34 -8.19
C VAL A 98 8.84 0.63 -7.77
N CYS A 99 9.51 0.35 -6.65
CA CYS A 99 10.71 1.07 -6.18
C CYS A 99 12.03 0.57 -6.80
N GLU A 100 12.04 -0.55 -7.54
CA GLU A 100 13.27 -1.15 -8.11
C GLU A 100 13.45 -0.91 -9.63
N GLY A 101 12.51 -0.21 -10.27
CA GLY A 101 12.51 -0.01 -11.74
C GLY A 101 12.47 1.45 -12.20
N PRO A 102 12.44 1.72 -13.52
CA PRO A 102 12.38 3.08 -14.09
C PRO A 102 11.18 3.92 -13.64
N ALA A 103 10.16 3.28 -13.05
CA ALA A 103 8.99 3.93 -12.45
C ALA A 103 9.27 4.58 -11.07
N ALA A 104 10.35 4.19 -10.39
CA ALA A 104 10.74 4.73 -9.09
C ALA A 104 10.94 6.26 -9.12
N LYS A 105 11.37 6.81 -10.27
CA LYS A 105 11.57 8.26 -10.46
C LYS A 105 10.27 9.08 -10.44
N TYR A 106 9.11 8.43 -10.56
CA TYR A 106 7.80 9.07 -10.50
C TYR A 106 7.09 8.86 -9.15
N ILE A 107 7.71 8.10 -8.25
CA ILE A 107 7.25 7.95 -6.87
C ILE A 107 8.02 8.97 -6.04
N GLU A 108 7.35 10.04 -5.63
CA GLU A 108 7.92 10.99 -4.67
C GLU A 108 7.96 10.32 -3.29
N SER A 109 9.10 9.78 -2.93
CA SER A 109 9.38 9.26 -1.60
C SER A 109 10.05 10.36 -0.77
N ARG A 110 9.33 10.92 0.21
CA ARG A 110 9.86 11.90 1.19
C ARG A 110 10.89 11.29 2.18
N GLY A 111 11.53 10.17 1.84
CA GLY A 111 12.55 9.51 2.67
C GLY A 111 13.96 10.12 2.56
N LYS A 112 14.20 11.05 1.62
CA LYS A 112 15.51 11.71 1.46
C LYS A 112 15.82 12.80 2.50
N LEU A 113 14.92 13.11 3.43
CA LEU A 113 15.13 14.18 4.42
C LEU A 113 15.76 13.72 5.75
N PHE A 114 15.89 12.42 6.02
CA PHE A 114 16.43 11.93 7.31
C PHE A 114 17.81 11.26 7.22
N GLY A 115 18.59 11.56 6.17
CA GLY A 115 19.93 11.02 5.99
C GLY A 115 20.97 12.10 5.70
N ASN A 116 21.31 12.91 6.71
CA ASN A 116 22.66 13.45 6.99
C ASN A 116 22.55 14.76 7.78
N GLN A 117 22.72 14.65 9.09
CA GLN A 117 23.43 15.64 9.89
C GLN A 117 23.93 14.95 11.16
N ARG A 118 25.11 14.35 11.04
CA ARG A 118 26.01 14.08 12.16
C ARG A 118 27.32 14.75 11.75
N ASP A 119 27.60 15.88 12.38
CA ASP A 119 28.97 16.37 12.56
C ASP A 119 29.66 15.49 13.62
#